data_AF-A0A6G3R3U9-F1
#
_entry.id   AF-A0A6G3R3U9-F1
#
_cell.length_a   1.000
_cell.length_b   1.000
_cell.length_c   1.000
_cell.angle_alpha   90.00
_cell.angle_beta   90.00
_cell.angle_gamma   90.00
#
_symmetry.space_group_name_H-M   'P 1'
#
loop_
_entity.id
_entity.type
_entity.pdbx_description
1 polymer ?
#
loop_
_entity_poly.entity_id
_entity_poly.type
_entity_poly.pdbx_seq_one_letter_code
_entity_poly.pdbx_strand_id
1 'polypeptide(L)'
;MRYETSGHHDSGPAAFLHRDPQVARVQGQLHDMVEELLADGARDGSVRGDVPPGELAAYCLHALTAAGGLPSRAAVLRLVTVTLDGVRSVAAAPDQGAIRTDAP
;
A
#
# COMPACT_ATOMS: atom_id res chain seq x y z
N MET A 1 -55.64 6.21 22.51
CA MET A 1 -54.46 6.43 21.64
C MET A 1 -53.32 6.86 22.57
N ARG A 2 -52.37 5.95 22.86
CA ARG A 2 -51.26 6.17 23.80
C ARG A 2 -50.05 6.63 23.01
N TYR A 3 -49.43 7.73 23.41
CA TYR A 3 -48.09 8.13 22.98
C TYR A 3 -47.11 7.59 24.01
N GLU A 4 -46.40 6.52 23.68
CA GLU A 4 -45.24 6.06 24.44
C GLU A 4 -43.99 6.65 23.81
N THR A 5 -43.46 7.68 24.47
CA THR A 5 -42.12 8.21 24.24
C THR A 5 -41.15 7.52 25.20
N SER A 6 -40.31 6.62 24.68
CA SER A 6 -39.04 6.13 25.26
C SER A 6 -38.42 5.14 24.25
N GLY A 7 -37.13 5.11 23.92
CA GLY A 7 -35.99 5.81 24.49
C GLY A 7 -34.76 5.67 23.57
N HIS A 8 -33.91 6.68 23.67
CA HIS A 8 -32.47 6.68 23.55
C HIS A 8 -31.78 5.34 23.21
N HIS A 9 -31.40 5.14 21.94
CA HIS A 9 -30.14 4.48 21.57
C HIS A 9 -29.37 5.44 20.67
N ASP A 10 -28.71 6.40 21.31
CA ASP A 10 -27.55 7.08 20.76
C ASP A 10 -26.41 6.07 20.63
N SER A 11 -26.43 5.29 19.54
CA SER A 11 -25.25 4.54 19.12
C SER A 11 -24.29 5.52 18.45
N GLY A 12 -23.68 6.36 19.29
CA GLY A 12 -22.63 7.28 18.88
C GLY A 12 -21.41 6.55 18.30
N PRO A 13 -20.49 7.29 17.66
CA PRO A 13 -19.28 6.77 17.00
C PRO A 13 -18.28 6.02 17.91
N ALA A 14 -18.61 5.81 19.18
CA ALA A 14 -17.82 5.04 20.14
C ALA A 14 -17.58 3.58 19.71
N ALA A 15 -18.44 3.01 18.85
CA ALA A 15 -18.24 1.66 18.29
C ALA A 15 -17.07 1.57 17.28
N PHE A 16 -16.61 2.68 16.70
CA PHE A 16 -15.43 2.70 15.83
C PHE A 16 -14.12 2.76 16.61
N LEU A 17 -14.13 3.35 17.80
CA LEU A 17 -12.92 3.60 18.60
C LEU A 17 -12.45 2.38 19.42
N HIS A 18 -13.20 1.27 19.44
CA HIS A 18 -12.78 0.01 20.08
C HIS A 18 -12.10 -0.98 19.13
N ARG A 19 -12.03 -0.67 17.83
CA ARG A 19 -11.32 -1.50 16.83
C ARG A 19 -9.86 -1.05 16.59
N ASP A 20 -9.39 -0.07 17.35
CA ASP A 20 -8.22 0.74 17.00
C ASP A 20 -6.85 0.13 17.35
N PRO A 21 -6.62 -0.48 18.53
CA PRO A 21 -5.26 -0.86 18.92
C PRO A 21 -4.67 -2.04 18.14
N GLN A 22 -5.50 -3.03 17.82
CA GLN A 22 -5.05 -4.21 17.07
C GLN A 22 -4.90 -3.91 15.57
N VAL A 23 -5.80 -3.11 15.00
CA VAL A 23 -5.71 -2.69 13.59
C VAL A 23 -4.52 -1.77 13.39
N ALA A 24 -4.29 -0.80 14.29
CA ALA A 24 -3.10 0.05 14.24
C ALA A 24 -1.80 -0.77 14.36
N ARG A 25 -1.77 -1.78 15.23
CA ARG A 25 -0.59 -2.66 15.37
C ARG A 25 -0.32 -3.51 14.13
N VAL A 26 -1.37 -4.08 13.53
CA VAL A 26 -1.23 -4.88 12.28
C VAL A 26 -0.84 -3.99 11.10
N GLN A 27 -1.36 -2.75 11.03
CA GLN A 27 -0.93 -1.78 10.02
C GLN A 27 0.53 -1.37 10.21
N GLY A 28 0.99 -1.20 11.45
CA GLY A 28 2.40 -0.94 11.75
C GLY A 28 3.31 -2.09 11.29
N GLN A 29 2.96 -3.33 11.63
CA GLN A 29 3.77 -4.50 11.20
C GLN A 29 3.81 -4.66 9.68
N LEU A 30 2.69 -4.37 8.99
CA LEU A 30 2.65 -4.40 7.53
C LEU A 30 3.50 -3.27 6.93
N HIS A 31 3.47 -2.08 7.53
CA HIS A 31 4.29 -0.95 7.12
C HIS A 31 5.78 -1.27 7.27
N ASP A 32 6.22 -1.77 8.43
CA ASP A 32 7.61 -2.16 8.69
C ASP A 32 8.10 -3.21 7.66
N MET A 33 7.28 -4.23 7.39
CA MET A 33 7.61 -5.27 6.41
C MET A 33 7.77 -4.69 5.00
N VAL A 34 6.88 -3.78 4.59
CA VAL A 34 6.97 -3.15 3.26
C VAL A 34 8.15 -2.19 3.19
N GLU A 35 8.44 -1.45 4.25
CA GLU A 35 9.60 -0.57 4.34
C GLU A 35 10.91 -1.34 4.18
N GLU A 36 11.06 -2.48 4.86
CA GLU A 36 12.24 -3.33 4.75
C GLU A 36 12.44 -3.84 3.31
N LEU A 37 11.38 -4.35 2.67
CA LEU A 37 11.43 -4.80 1.27
C LEU A 37 11.81 -3.68 0.29
N LEU A 38 11.31 -2.47 0.52
CA LEU A 38 11.64 -1.32 -0.31
C LEU A 38 13.07 -0.83 -0.07
N ALA A 39 13.57 -0.92 1.17
CA ALA A 39 14.95 -0.61 1.49
C ALA A 39 15.91 -1.60 0.81
N ASP A 40 15.60 -2.90 0.84
CA ASP A 40 16.34 -3.93 0.11
C ASP A 40 16.34 -3.64 -1.39
N GLY A 41 15.16 -3.39 -1.97
CA GLY A 41 15.02 -3.07 -3.39
C GLY A 41 15.77 -1.80 -3.81
N ALA A 42 15.88 -0.81 -2.93
CA ALA A 42 16.63 0.41 -3.19
C ALA A 42 18.15 0.17 -3.16
N ARG A 43 18.64 -0.71 -2.26
CA ARG A 43 20.06 -1.12 -2.24
C ARG A 43 20.45 -1.89 -3.51
N ASP A 44 19.54 -2.71 -4.02
CA ASP A 44 19.76 -3.51 -5.24
C ASP A 44 19.40 -2.76 -6.53
N GLY A 45 18.93 -1.51 -6.43
CA GLY A 45 18.61 -0.64 -7.56
C GLY A 45 17.35 -1.01 -8.33
N SER A 46 16.51 -1.92 -7.81
CA SER A 46 15.22 -2.29 -8.40
C SER A 46 14.09 -1.32 -8.02
N VAL A 47 14.19 -0.69 -6.85
CA VAL A 47 13.30 0.35 -6.33
C VAL A 47 14.00 1.70 -6.44
N ARG A 48 13.22 2.76 -6.67
CA ARG A 48 13.74 4.13 -6.71
C ARG A 48 14.39 4.53 -5.38
N GLY A 49 15.57 5.12 -5.45
CA GLY A 49 16.36 5.51 -4.28
C GLY A 49 16.24 6.99 -3.88
N ASP A 50 15.43 7.77 -4.60
CA ASP A 50 15.29 9.21 -4.39
C ASP A 50 14.20 9.58 -3.34
N VAL A 51 13.48 8.60 -2.80
CA VAL A 51 12.51 8.78 -1.71
C VAL A 51 12.78 7.77 -0.59
N PRO A 52 12.69 8.17 0.69
CA PRO A 52 12.90 7.27 1.82
C PRO A 52 11.96 6.04 1.78
N PRO A 53 12.46 4.82 2.11
CA PRO A 53 11.66 3.61 2.11
C PRO A 53 10.38 3.67 2.95
N GLY A 54 10.42 4.30 4.14
CA GLY A 54 9.23 4.46 4.99
C GLY A 54 8.15 5.36 4.39
N GLU A 55 8.53 6.39 3.64
CA GLU A 55 7.59 7.24 2.89
C GLU A 55 6.97 6.48 1.71
N LEU A 56 7.78 5.69 0.99
CA LEU A 56 7.29 4.82 -0.09
C LEU A 56 6.35 3.72 0.44
N ALA A 57 6.66 3.13 1.59
CA ALA A 57 5.80 2.13 2.23
C ALA A 57 4.44 2.71 2.60
N ALA A 58 4.44 3.89 3.23
CA ALA A 58 3.21 4.62 3.52
C ALA A 58 2.42 4.90 2.25
N TYR A 59 3.06 5.47 1.22
CA TYR A 59 2.43 5.73 -0.08
C TYR A 59 1.76 4.46 -0.67
N CYS A 60 2.49 3.34 -0.73
CA CYS A 60 1.99 2.07 -1.25
C CYS A 60 0.75 1.60 -0.50
N LEU A 61 0.77 1.60 0.83
CA LEU A 61 -0.35 1.13 1.64
C LEU A 61 -1.59 2.00 1.50
N HIS A 62 -1.42 3.32 1.41
CA HIS A 62 -2.54 4.24 1.15
C HIS A 62 -3.11 4.04 -0.26
N ALA A 63 -2.26 3.93 -1.28
CA ALA A 63 -2.69 3.72 -2.66
C ALA A 63 -3.43 2.39 -2.86
N LEU A 64 -2.94 1.31 -2.24
CA LEU A 64 -3.56 -0.02 -2.32
C LEU A 64 -4.87 -0.09 -1.52
N THR A 65 -4.96 0.60 -0.39
CA THR A 65 -6.21 0.77 0.36
C THR A 65 -7.26 1.50 -0.48
N ALA A 66 -6.86 2.59 -1.17
CA ALA A 66 -7.74 3.30 -2.09
C ALA A 66 -8.16 2.42 -3.28
N ALA A 67 -7.24 1.60 -3.82
CA ALA A 67 -7.55 0.66 -4.89
C ALA A 67 -8.62 -0.36 -4.48
N GLY A 68 -8.57 -0.87 -3.25
CA GLY A 68 -9.57 -1.80 -2.71
C GLY A 68 -11.01 -1.25 -2.68
N GLY A 69 -11.19 0.06 -2.71
CA GLY A 69 -12.51 0.72 -2.76
C GLY A 69 -13.09 0.89 -4.17
N LEU A 70 -12.37 0.52 -5.23
CA LEU A 70 -12.80 0.77 -6.60
C LEU A 70 -13.88 -0.23 -7.06
N PRO A 71 -14.85 0.21 -7.89
CA PRO A 71 -16.04 -0.58 -8.22
C PRO A 71 -15.79 -1.72 -9.22
N SER A 72 -14.56 -1.88 -9.72
CA SER A 72 -14.25 -2.92 -10.70
C SER A 72 -12.83 -3.45 -10.56
N ARG A 73 -12.67 -4.75 -10.78
CA ARG A 73 -11.35 -5.42 -10.80
C ARG A 73 -10.38 -4.76 -11.78
N ALA A 74 -10.87 -4.31 -12.93
CA ALA A 74 -10.05 -3.59 -13.91
C ALA A 74 -9.54 -2.24 -13.37
N ALA A 75 -10.36 -1.52 -12.60
CA ALA A 75 -9.91 -0.28 -11.95
C ALA A 75 -8.89 -0.54 -10.85
N VAL A 76 -9.09 -1.59 -10.02
CA VAL A 76 -8.10 -2.03 -9.03
C VAL A 76 -6.76 -2.31 -9.69
N LEU A 77 -6.74 -3.15 -10.73
CA LEU A 77 -5.51 -3.55 -11.41
C LEU A 77 -4.77 -2.34 -12.01
N ARG A 78 -5.49 -1.39 -12.62
CA ARG A 78 -4.88 -0.17 -13.14
C ARG A 78 -4.19 0.65 -12.04
N LEU A 79 -4.84 0.84 -10.89
CA LEU A 79 -4.22 1.61 -9.81
C LEU A 79 -3.04 0.86 -9.15
N VAL A 80 -3.12 -0.46 -9.05
CA VAL A 80 -1.99 -1.30 -8.61
C VAL A 80 -0.81 -1.15 -9.57
N THR A 81 -1.03 -1.22 -10.88
CA THR A 81 0.03 -1.00 -11.89
C THR A 81 0.68 0.36 -11.73
N VAL A 82 -0.11 1.44 -11.63
CA VAL A 82 0.41 2.80 -11.42
C VAL A 82 1.23 2.91 -10.13
N THR A 83 0.78 2.26 -9.05
CA THR A 83 1.50 2.25 -7.78
C THR A 83 2.86 1.56 -7.93
N LEU A 84 2.90 0.39 -8.59
CA LEU A 84 4.14 -0.34 -8.83
C LEU A 84 5.10 0.42 -9.75
N ASP A 85 4.59 1.06 -10.80
CA ASP A 85 5.40 1.87 -11.71
C ASP A 85 6.03 3.09 -10.98
N GLY A 86 5.31 3.69 -10.03
CA GLY A 86 5.82 4.80 -9.22
C GLY A 86 6.90 4.42 -8.19
N VAL A 87 7.12 3.13 -7.95
CA VAL A 87 8.10 2.60 -7.00
C VAL A 87 9.34 2.03 -7.69
N ARG A 88 9.20 1.61 -8.95
CA ARG A 88 10.31 1.08 -9.75
C ARG A 88 11.42 2.11 -9.93
N SER A 89 12.66 1.63 -9.95
CA SER A 89 13.82 2.46 -10.24
C SER A 89 13.72 3.08 -11.63
N VAL A 90 13.92 4.40 -11.71
CA VAL A 90 14.00 5.16 -12.97
C VAL A 90 15.26 4.83 -13.77
N ALA A 91 16.30 4.32 -13.10
CA ALA A 91 17.58 3.98 -13.72
C ALA A 91 17.61 2.58 -14.37
N ALA A 92 16.56 1.77 -14.18
CA ALA A 92 16.40 0.51 -14.89
C ALA A 92 15.99 0.77 -16.35
N ALA A 93 16.91 1.34 -17.14
CA ALA A 93 16.96 1.05 -18.56
C ALA A 93 17.05 -0.48 -18.72
N PRO A 94 16.42 -1.07 -19.74
CA PRO A 94 16.41 -2.51 -19.86
C PRO A 94 17.83 -3.00 -20.08
N ASP A 95 18.42 -3.67 -19.08
CA ASP A 95 19.44 -4.69 -19.33
C ASP A 95 18.73 -5.87 -20.03
N GLN A 96 18.39 -5.64 -21.30
CA GLN A 96 18.08 -6.70 -22.24
C GLN A 96 19.39 -7.47 -22.41
N GLY A 97 19.44 -8.61 -21.72
CA GLY A 97 20.56 -9.54 -21.68
C GLY A 97 21.41 -9.48 -22.94
N ALA A 98 22.58 -8.85 -22.79
CA ALA A 98 23.70 -9.12 -23.66
C ALA A 98 24.04 -10.60 -23.46
N ILE A 99 23.45 -11.44 -24.32
CA ILE A 99 23.94 -12.78 -24.58
C ILE A 99 25.39 -12.58 -25.02
N ARG A 100 26.31 -12.76 -24.07
CA ARG A 100 27.74 -12.86 -24.32
C ARG A 100 27.98 -14.21 -24.97
N THR A 101 27.68 -14.30 -26.27
CA THR A 101 28.28 -15.32 -27.13
C THR A 101 29.64 -14.80 -27.55
N ASP A 102 30.64 -15.08 -26.70
CA ASP A 102 32.06 -15.09 -27.09
C ASP A 102 32.43 -16.58 -27.11
N ALA A 103 32.41 -17.21 -28.30
CA ALA A 103 33.58 -17.49 -29.16
C ALA A 103 34.38 -18.71 -28.64
N PRO A 104 35.13 -19.47 -29.48
CA PRO A 104 35.60 -19.17 -30.83
C PRO A 104 34.90 -19.90 -31.99
#